data_AF-A0A428TM70-F1
#
_entry.id   AF-A0A428TM70-F1
#
_cell.length_a   1.000
_cell.length_b   1.000
_cell.length_c   1.000
_cell.angle_alpha   90.00
_cell.angle_beta   90.00
_cell.angle_gamma   90.00
#
_symmetry.space_group_name_H-M   'P 1'
#
loop_
_entity.id
_entity.type
_entity.pdbx_description
1 polymer ?
#
loop_
_entity_poly.entity_id
_entity_poly.type
_entity_poly.pdbx_seq_one_letter_code
_entity_poly.pdbx_strand_id
1 'polypeptide(L)'
;MAMFLRLLDQVVFGFKSEIYEVLNMLLTPLLQRIFGGLTEPIAGTDDEIQLAELRREYLSFLQIILNNGLDGVLVSESNQGFFEPMISSIIELAKTLEGNIGGSRLAFTLMTRMAAIWGGPDIAVISQNPTAPSGSPTPAFPGFDQFMIERFHSTCWEVMRNPNFRPFQDAQTKQVLTEIAGLEQAIYTKTGEVFIQSLQNHLFPSLGVDGDDFLRSLTTSTDKRHFSSYLLNLLKSRQ
;
A
#
# COMPACT_ATOMS: atom_id res chain seq x y z
N MET A 1 7.50 3.49 -22.97
CA MET A 1 7.80 3.95 -21.59
C MET A 1 8.26 2.80 -20.69
N ALA A 2 7.51 1.70 -20.63
CA ALA A 2 7.80 0.53 -19.79
C ALA A 2 9.26 0.03 -19.88
N MET A 3 9.81 -0.10 -21.10
CA MET A 3 11.22 -0.52 -21.29
C MET A 3 12.24 0.42 -20.64
N PHE A 4 11.97 1.72 -20.59
CA PHE A 4 12.87 2.68 -19.94
C PHE A 4 12.83 2.51 -18.42
N LEU A 5 11.65 2.28 -17.83
CA LEU A 5 11.52 1.99 -16.40
C LEU A 5 12.25 0.70 -16.02
N ARG A 6 12.14 -0.36 -16.83
CA ARG A 6 12.92 -1.60 -16.62
C ARG A 6 14.43 -1.39 -16.65
N LEU A 7 14.92 -0.50 -17.51
CA LEU A 7 16.34 -0.16 -17.52
C LEU A 7 16.73 0.62 -16.28
N LEU A 8 15.91 1.60 -15.86
CA LEU A 8 16.16 2.31 -14.61
C LEU A 8 16.15 1.39 -13.39
N ASP A 9 15.25 0.41 -13.36
CA ASP A 9 15.22 -0.63 -12.32
C ASP A 9 16.56 -1.36 -12.23
N GLN A 10 17.14 -1.75 -13.37
CA GLN A 10 18.45 -2.40 -13.43
C GLN A 10 19.57 -1.47 -12.96
N VAL A 11 19.52 -0.19 -13.33
CA VAL A 11 20.52 0.80 -12.93
C VAL A 11 20.44 1.05 -11.42
N VAL A 12 19.24 1.24 -10.86
CA VAL A 12 19.04 1.40 -9.40
C VAL A 12 19.55 0.17 -8.65
N PHE A 13 19.29 -1.03 -9.17
CA PHE A 13 19.79 -2.26 -8.56
C PHE A 13 21.33 -2.36 -8.65
N GLY A 14 21.92 -1.95 -9.77
CA GLY A 14 23.37 -2.01 -10.00
C GLY A 14 24.17 -1.00 -9.17
N PHE A 15 23.67 0.24 -9.06
CA PHE A 15 24.38 1.36 -8.44
C PHE A 15 23.89 1.69 -7.01
N LYS A 16 22.71 1.22 -6.61
CA LYS A 16 22.13 1.38 -5.26
C LYS A 16 22.21 2.84 -4.76
N SER A 17 22.88 3.11 -3.65
CA SER A 17 23.00 4.46 -3.09
C SER A 17 23.81 5.42 -3.96
N GLU A 18 24.67 4.92 -4.86
CA GLU A 18 25.51 5.79 -5.71
C GLU A 18 24.70 6.57 -6.74
N ILE A 19 23.51 6.10 -7.12
CA ILE A 19 22.65 6.82 -8.08
C ILE A 19 21.74 7.87 -7.40
N TYR A 20 21.82 8.05 -6.08
CA TYR A 20 20.88 8.91 -5.35
C TYR A 20 20.74 10.31 -5.97
N GLU A 21 21.85 11.02 -6.18
CA GLU A 21 21.82 12.39 -6.72
C GLU A 21 21.22 12.45 -8.13
N VAL A 22 21.60 11.50 -8.99
CA VAL A 22 21.08 11.42 -10.36
C VAL A 22 19.59 11.12 -10.34
N LEU A 23 19.15 10.18 -9.52
CA LEU A 23 17.74 9.85 -9.37
C LEU A 23 16.94 11.03 -8.81
N ASN A 24 17.51 11.76 -7.84
CA ASN A 24 16.89 12.92 -7.20
C ASN A 24 16.61 14.04 -8.20
N MET A 25 17.52 14.27 -9.16
CA MET A 25 17.33 15.25 -10.23
C MET A 25 16.31 14.80 -11.29
N LEU A 26 16.23 13.50 -11.56
CA LEU A 26 15.43 12.96 -12.68
C LEU A 26 14.03 12.47 -12.28
N LEU A 27 13.77 12.26 -10.98
CA LEU A 27 12.52 11.66 -10.52
C LEU A 27 11.28 12.46 -10.95
N THR A 28 11.23 13.75 -10.63
CA THR A 28 10.05 14.58 -10.92
C THR A 28 9.72 14.63 -12.42
N PRO A 29 10.66 14.97 -13.32
CA PRO A 29 10.41 14.91 -14.78
C PRO A 29 9.95 13.54 -15.27
N LEU A 30 10.48 12.46 -14.68
CA LEU A 30 10.09 11.09 -15.01
C LEU A 30 8.64 10.82 -14.58
N LEU A 31 8.27 11.14 -13.34
CA LEU A 31 6.92 10.95 -12.82
C LEU A 31 5.89 11.75 -13.61
N GLN A 32 6.22 12.99 -14.00
CA GLN A 32 5.37 13.80 -14.89
C GLN A 32 5.08 13.09 -16.21
N ARG A 33 6.10 12.51 -16.82
CA ARG A 33 5.96 11.79 -18.09
C ARG A 33 5.15 10.49 -17.92
N ILE A 34 5.35 9.77 -16.82
CA ILE A 34 4.56 8.58 -16.49
C ILE A 34 3.09 8.97 -16.32
N PHE A 35 2.80 10.03 -15.58
CA PHE A 35 1.43 10.47 -15.32
C PHE A 35 0.72 10.91 -16.60
N GLY A 36 1.42 11.60 -17.50
CA GLY A 36 0.90 11.86 -18.85
C GLY A 36 0.45 10.57 -19.54
N GLY A 37 1.31 9.55 -19.54
CA GLY A 37 0.98 8.24 -20.12
C GLY A 37 -0.14 7.48 -19.39
N LEU A 38 -0.26 7.64 -18.07
CA LEU A 38 -1.35 7.02 -17.28
C LEU A 38 -2.72 7.63 -17.58
N THR A 39 -2.75 8.87 -18.07
CA THR A 39 -3.98 9.60 -18.44
C THR A 39 -4.36 9.48 -19.91
N GLU A 40 -3.56 8.78 -20.72
CA GLU A 40 -3.86 8.59 -22.14
C GLU A 40 -5.17 7.79 -22.32
N PRO A 41 -6.08 8.24 -23.21
CA PRO A 41 -7.33 7.53 -23.46
C PRO A 41 -7.06 6.19 -24.14
N ILE A 42 -7.79 5.16 -23.73
CA ILE A 42 -7.70 3.82 -24.32
C ILE A 42 -8.56 3.81 -25.58
N ALA A 43 -7.93 3.71 -26.77
CA ALA A 43 -8.64 3.65 -28.05
C ALA A 43 -8.69 2.23 -28.64
N GLY A 44 -7.91 1.29 -28.09
CA GLY A 44 -7.92 -0.12 -28.48
C GLY A 44 -7.21 -1.05 -27.50
N THR A 45 -7.18 -2.34 -27.84
CA THR A 45 -6.56 -3.39 -27.00
C THR A 45 -5.07 -3.18 -26.77
N ASP A 46 -4.34 -2.67 -27.78
CA ASP A 46 -2.90 -2.38 -27.62
C ASP A 46 -2.64 -1.28 -26.59
N ASP A 47 -3.49 -0.24 -26.56
CA ASP A 47 -3.39 0.83 -25.56
C ASP A 47 -3.71 0.30 -24.16
N GLU A 48 -4.69 -0.59 -24.04
CA GLU A 48 -5.03 -1.26 -22.77
C GLU A 48 -3.84 -2.08 -22.24
N ILE A 49 -3.18 -2.85 -23.10
CA ILE A 49 -2.00 -3.64 -22.74
C ILE A 49 -0.83 -2.73 -22.33
N GLN A 50 -0.56 -1.67 -23.10
CA GLN A 50 0.52 -0.73 -22.82
C GLN A 50 0.29 0.03 -21.51
N LEU A 51 -0.95 0.45 -21.25
CA LEU A 51 -1.32 1.12 -20.01
C LEU A 51 -1.17 0.18 -18.81
N ALA A 52 -1.60 -1.07 -18.93
CA ALA A 52 -1.42 -2.08 -17.89
C ALA A 52 0.07 -2.36 -17.62
N GLU A 53 0.90 -2.41 -18.68
CA GLU A 53 2.34 -2.54 -18.56
C GLU A 53 2.96 -1.32 -17.86
N LEU A 54 2.59 -0.10 -18.26
CA LEU A 54 3.06 1.14 -17.66
C LEU A 54 2.74 1.22 -16.16
N ARG A 55 1.49 0.90 -15.77
CA ARG A 55 1.06 0.87 -14.37
C ARG A 55 1.93 -0.08 -13.54
N ARG A 56 2.19 -1.28 -14.07
CA ARG A 56 3.02 -2.28 -13.39
C ARG A 56 4.47 -1.82 -13.26
N GLU A 57 5.08 -1.33 -14.33
CA GLU A 57 6.48 -0.86 -14.28
C GLU A 57 6.63 0.37 -13.39
N TYR A 58 5.65 1.28 -13.36
CA TYR A 58 5.63 2.42 -12.44
C TYR A 58 5.67 1.98 -10.97
N LEU A 59 4.77 1.07 -10.57
CA LEU A 59 4.73 0.55 -9.21
C LEU A 59 5.99 -0.27 -8.86
N SER A 60 6.52 -1.03 -9.82
CA SER A 60 7.79 -1.79 -9.68
C SER A 60 8.96 -0.85 -9.42
N PHE A 61 9.07 0.22 -10.20
CA PHE A 61 10.12 1.22 -10.05
C PHE A 61 10.09 1.88 -8.67
N LEU A 62 8.92 2.30 -8.19
CA LEU A 62 8.78 2.84 -6.83
C LEU A 62 9.16 1.81 -5.76
N GLN A 63 8.76 0.55 -5.94
CA GLN A 63 9.13 -0.52 -5.02
C GLN A 63 10.65 -0.72 -4.97
N ILE A 64 11.33 -0.64 -6.12
CA ILE A 64 12.78 -0.78 -6.21
C ILE A 64 13.50 0.38 -5.52
N ILE A 65 13.00 1.61 -5.66
CA ILE A 65 13.51 2.77 -4.91
C ILE A 65 13.45 2.50 -3.40
N LEU A 66 12.27 2.11 -2.89
CA LEU A 66 12.07 1.87 -1.46
C LEU A 66 12.85 0.65 -0.93
N ASN A 67 13.08 -0.36 -1.76
CA ASN A 67 13.81 -1.56 -1.38
C ASN A 67 15.33 -1.35 -1.33
N ASN A 68 15.85 -0.38 -2.09
CA ASN A 68 17.26 -0.04 -2.12
C ASN A 68 17.64 1.13 -1.20
N GLY A 69 16.72 1.58 -0.32
CA GLY A 69 16.99 2.67 0.62
C GLY A 69 17.17 4.03 -0.06
N LEU A 70 16.51 4.22 -1.21
CA LEU A 70 16.50 5.48 -1.97
C LEU A 70 15.23 6.28 -1.71
N ASP A 71 14.48 5.96 -0.65
CA ASP A 71 13.22 6.61 -0.29
C ASP A 71 13.38 8.12 -0.03
N GLY A 72 14.57 8.57 0.39
CA GLY A 72 14.91 9.99 0.51
C GLY A 72 14.71 10.81 -0.78
N VAL A 73 14.84 10.18 -1.94
CA VAL A 73 14.58 10.82 -3.25
C VAL A 73 13.11 11.19 -3.40
N LEU A 74 12.18 10.41 -2.84
CA LEU A 74 10.73 10.65 -2.95
C LEU A 74 10.25 11.81 -2.08
N VAL A 75 10.99 12.13 -1.01
CA VAL A 75 10.64 13.14 0.00
C VAL A 75 11.62 14.31 0.03
N SER A 76 12.54 14.40 -0.92
CA SER A 76 13.52 15.47 -1.01
C SER A 76 12.86 16.82 -1.31
N GLU A 77 13.54 17.94 -1.02
CA GLU A 77 13.03 19.28 -1.33
C GLU A 77 12.65 19.45 -2.81
N SER A 78 13.42 18.82 -3.70
CA SER A 78 13.20 18.85 -5.15
C SER A 78 11.96 18.07 -5.60
N ASN A 79 11.56 17.04 -4.86
CA ASN A 79 10.53 16.09 -5.28
C ASN A 79 9.29 16.06 -4.37
N GLN A 80 9.34 16.65 -3.17
CA GLN A 80 8.25 16.63 -2.18
C GLN A 80 6.93 17.19 -2.74
N GLY A 81 6.99 18.14 -3.70
CA GLY A 81 5.79 18.66 -4.38
C GLY A 81 5.04 17.60 -5.20
N PHE A 82 5.71 16.52 -5.59
CA PHE A 82 5.13 15.38 -6.32
C PHE A 82 4.70 14.23 -5.40
N PHE A 83 4.95 14.31 -4.10
CA PHE A 83 4.62 13.24 -3.15
C PHE A 83 3.12 12.94 -3.11
N GLU A 84 2.26 13.94 -2.90
CA GLU A 84 0.81 13.73 -2.81
C GLU A 84 0.19 13.17 -4.12
N PRO A 85 0.54 13.69 -5.31
CA PRO A 85 0.15 13.07 -6.58
C PRO A 85 0.62 11.62 -6.73
N MET A 86 1.85 11.32 -6.29
CA MET A 86 2.40 9.96 -6.29
C MET A 86 1.58 9.01 -5.41
N ILE A 87 1.31 9.39 -4.16
CA ILE A 87 0.53 8.55 -3.25
C ILE A 87 -0.91 8.38 -3.75
N SER A 88 -1.54 9.44 -4.24
CA SER A 88 -2.89 9.38 -4.81
C SER A 88 -2.94 8.40 -5.98
N SER A 89 -1.95 8.44 -6.89
CA SER A 89 -1.85 7.48 -8.00
C SER A 89 -1.72 6.03 -7.51
N ILE A 90 -0.92 5.77 -6.47
CA ILE A 90 -0.79 4.41 -5.89
C ILE A 90 -2.11 3.93 -5.30
N ILE A 91 -2.83 4.81 -4.59
CA ILE A 91 -4.15 4.51 -4.00
C ILE A 91 -5.16 4.16 -5.10
N GLU A 92 -5.23 4.94 -6.18
CA GLU A 92 -6.14 4.67 -7.29
C GLU A 92 -5.79 3.35 -8.00
N LEU A 93 -4.50 3.04 -8.17
CA LEU A 93 -4.07 1.75 -8.71
C LEU A 93 -4.39 0.58 -7.77
N ALA A 94 -4.33 0.78 -6.44
CA ALA A 94 -4.75 -0.23 -5.47
C ALA A 94 -6.26 -0.56 -5.59
N LYS A 95 -7.09 0.43 -5.90
CA LYS A 95 -8.54 0.29 -6.08
C LYS A 95 -8.95 -0.29 -7.44
N THR A 96 -8.04 -0.35 -8.40
CA THR A 96 -8.32 -0.85 -9.74
C THR A 96 -8.41 -2.38 -9.73
N LEU A 97 -9.63 -2.90 -9.73
CA LEU A 97 -9.92 -4.34 -9.72
C LEU A 97 -10.26 -4.92 -11.11
N GLU A 98 -10.46 -4.05 -12.10
CA GLU A 98 -10.76 -4.43 -13.47
C GLU A 98 -9.47 -4.69 -14.25
N GLY A 99 -9.46 -5.75 -15.08
CA GLY A 99 -8.29 -6.14 -15.86
C GLY A 99 -7.20 -6.79 -14.99
N ASN A 100 -6.00 -6.19 -14.96
CA ASN A 100 -4.83 -6.79 -14.32
C ASN A 100 -4.76 -6.51 -12.81
N ILE A 101 -5.28 -7.46 -12.02
CA ILE A 101 -5.24 -7.45 -10.54
C ILE A 101 -3.82 -7.38 -9.95
N GLY A 102 -2.80 -7.78 -10.72
CA GLY A 102 -1.41 -7.71 -10.31
C GLY A 102 -0.95 -6.29 -9.93
N GLY A 103 -1.52 -5.26 -10.58
CA GLY A 103 -1.25 -3.86 -10.24
C GLY A 103 -1.78 -3.48 -8.85
N SER A 104 -3.02 -3.86 -8.54
CA SER A 104 -3.63 -3.64 -7.21
C SER A 104 -2.81 -4.31 -6.11
N ARG A 105 -2.43 -5.59 -6.32
CA ARG A 105 -1.58 -6.33 -5.37
C ARG A 105 -0.27 -5.59 -5.10
N LEU A 106 0.43 -5.16 -6.15
CA LEU A 106 1.70 -4.45 -6.05
C LEU A 106 1.56 -3.10 -5.34
N ALA A 107 0.45 -2.38 -5.57
CA ALA A 107 0.16 -1.13 -4.88
C ALA A 107 -0.03 -1.33 -3.36
N PHE A 108 -0.73 -2.39 -2.93
CA PHE A 108 -0.84 -2.71 -1.49
C PHE A 108 0.50 -3.11 -0.86
N THR A 109 1.33 -3.88 -1.57
CA THR A 109 2.69 -4.19 -1.12
C THR A 109 3.52 -2.91 -0.99
N LEU A 110 3.38 -1.96 -1.93
CA LEU A 110 4.08 -0.68 -1.90
C LEU A 110 3.63 0.20 -0.72
N MET A 111 2.32 0.32 -0.48
CA MET A 111 1.77 1.02 0.69
C MET A 111 2.27 0.40 2.01
N THR A 112 2.35 -0.93 2.09
CA THR A 112 2.91 -1.62 3.26
C THR A 112 4.38 -1.25 3.47
N ARG A 113 5.16 -1.17 2.37
CA ARG A 113 6.57 -0.76 2.44
C ARG A 113 6.71 0.70 2.88
N MET A 114 5.86 1.61 2.39
CA MET A 114 5.83 3.01 2.82
C MET A 114 5.48 3.14 4.30
N ALA A 115 4.47 2.40 4.79
CA ALA A 115 4.15 2.33 6.21
C ALA A 115 5.34 1.83 7.06
N ALA A 116 6.07 0.83 6.56
CA ALA A 116 7.23 0.28 7.25
C ALA A 116 8.40 1.27 7.35
N ILE A 117 8.67 2.05 6.29
CA ILE A 117 9.79 3.00 6.21
C ILE A 117 9.45 4.30 6.96
N TRP A 118 8.27 4.87 6.71
CA TRP A 118 7.91 6.21 7.18
C TRP A 118 7.01 6.21 8.42
N GLY A 119 6.45 5.07 8.82
CA GLY A 119 5.59 4.96 10.01
C GLY A 119 6.32 5.02 11.35
N GLY A 120 7.66 5.08 11.35
CA GLY A 120 8.47 5.12 12.58
C GLY A 120 8.78 3.73 13.15
N PRO A 121 9.26 3.64 14.40
CA PRO A 121 9.50 2.38 15.09
C PRO A 121 8.19 1.63 15.38
N ASP A 122 8.27 0.30 15.52
CA ASP A 122 7.11 -0.49 15.93
C ASP A 122 6.82 -0.24 17.43
N ILE A 123 5.58 0.17 17.72
CA ILE A 123 5.09 0.45 19.07
C ILE A 123 4.05 -0.57 19.54
N ALA A 124 3.58 -1.43 18.63
CA ALA A 124 2.74 -2.57 18.94
C ALA A 124 3.34 -3.86 18.37
N VAL A 125 3.15 -4.96 19.08
CA VAL A 125 3.74 -6.27 18.73
C VAL A 125 2.62 -7.25 18.41
N ILE A 126 2.67 -7.81 17.20
CA ILE A 126 1.82 -8.94 16.80
C ILE A 126 2.53 -10.22 17.24
N SER A 127 1.90 -10.97 18.14
CA SER A 127 2.45 -12.24 18.63
C SER A 127 1.35 -13.14 19.17
N GLN A 128 1.66 -14.40 19.44
CA GLN A 128 0.69 -15.34 20.04
C GLN A 128 0.14 -14.84 21.40
N ASN A 129 0.93 -14.05 22.13
CA ASN A 129 0.54 -13.41 23.39
C ASN A 129 0.83 -11.90 23.30
N PRO A 130 -0.01 -11.12 22.60
CA PRO A 130 0.25 -9.72 22.36
C PRO A 130 0.14 -8.93 23.66
N THR A 131 1.05 -7.97 23.84
CA THR A 131 0.97 -6.96 24.89
C THR A 131 0.27 -5.71 24.37
N ALA A 132 -0.27 -4.90 25.27
CA ALA A 132 -0.83 -3.59 24.90
C ALA A 132 0.24 -2.75 24.15
N PRO A 133 -0.17 -1.94 23.15
CA PRO A 133 0.73 -1.01 22.49
C PRO A 133 1.43 -0.09 23.49
N SER A 134 2.71 0.18 23.26
CA SER A 134 3.53 0.98 24.16
C SER A 134 4.13 2.20 23.44
N GLY A 135 3.87 3.39 23.96
CA GLY A 135 4.40 4.64 23.42
C GLY A 135 3.45 5.34 22.44
N SER A 136 3.92 6.44 21.87
CA SER A 136 3.20 7.22 20.87
C SER A 136 3.85 7.06 19.49
N PRO A 137 3.07 7.14 18.40
CA PRO A 137 3.63 7.05 17.04
C PRO A 137 4.67 8.16 16.80
N THR A 138 5.81 7.80 16.20
CA THR A 138 6.88 8.74 15.82
C THR A 138 7.23 8.57 14.34
N PRO A 139 6.32 8.96 13.43
CA PRO A 139 6.55 8.83 12.00
C PRO A 139 7.73 9.67 11.52
N ALA A 140 8.28 9.31 10.36
CA ALA A 140 9.39 10.02 9.72
C ALA A 140 9.04 11.46 9.34
N PHE A 141 7.76 11.74 9.08
CA PHE A 141 7.25 13.09 8.85
C PHE A 141 5.92 13.32 9.57
N PRO A 142 5.63 14.57 10.01
CA PRO A 142 4.45 14.88 10.82
C PRO A 142 3.13 14.46 10.15
N GLY A 143 2.26 13.80 10.92
CA GLY A 143 0.92 13.40 10.48
C GLY A 143 0.86 12.15 9.61
N PHE A 144 1.98 11.48 9.31
CA PHE A 144 1.95 10.25 8.51
C PHE A 144 1.25 9.08 9.23
N ASP A 145 1.29 9.06 10.55
CA ASP A 145 0.52 8.15 11.40
C ASP A 145 -0.98 8.27 11.14
N GLN A 146 -1.51 9.50 11.16
CA GLN A 146 -2.92 9.76 10.84
C GLN A 146 -3.21 9.50 9.35
N PHE A 147 -2.29 9.87 8.46
CA PHE A 147 -2.40 9.62 7.03
C PHE A 147 -2.57 8.13 6.70
N MET A 148 -1.80 7.25 7.36
CA MET A 148 -1.94 5.80 7.18
C MET A 148 -3.36 5.33 7.53
N ILE A 149 -3.96 5.87 8.59
CA ILE A 149 -5.31 5.51 9.03
C ILE A 149 -6.37 6.08 8.07
N GLU A 150 -6.26 7.35 7.68
CA GLU A 150 -7.26 8.03 6.86
C GLU A 150 -7.21 7.66 5.36
N ARG A 151 -6.05 7.22 4.87
CA ARG A 151 -5.84 6.97 3.44
C ARG A 151 -5.60 5.49 3.15
N PHE A 152 -4.62 4.87 3.81
CA PHE A 152 -4.26 3.47 3.52
C PHE A 152 -5.31 2.51 4.06
N HIS A 153 -5.66 2.62 5.34
CA HIS A 153 -6.71 1.79 5.93
C HIS A 153 -8.07 2.02 5.26
N SER A 154 -8.46 3.27 5.01
CA SER A 154 -9.70 3.55 4.26
C SER A 154 -9.71 2.89 2.87
N THR A 155 -8.59 2.89 2.15
CA THR A 155 -8.45 2.22 0.85
C THR A 155 -8.62 0.70 0.97
N CYS A 156 -8.07 0.06 2.01
CA CYS A 156 -8.30 -1.37 2.28
C CYS A 156 -9.80 -1.69 2.37
N TRP A 157 -10.56 -0.88 3.10
CA TRP A 157 -12.01 -1.09 3.28
C TRP A 157 -12.83 -0.77 2.05
N GLU A 158 -12.46 0.24 1.28
CA GLU A 158 -13.10 0.53 0.00
C GLU A 158 -12.96 -0.64 -0.97
N VAL A 159 -11.75 -1.23 -1.08
CA VAL A 159 -11.52 -2.40 -1.92
C VAL A 159 -12.30 -3.62 -1.41
N MET A 160 -12.27 -3.87 -0.10
CA MET A 160 -13.00 -5.00 0.50
C MET A 160 -14.52 -4.88 0.36
N ARG A 161 -15.07 -3.66 0.30
CA ARG A 161 -16.51 -3.41 0.10
C ARG A 161 -16.91 -3.38 -1.38
N ASN A 162 -15.96 -3.39 -2.30
CA ASN A 162 -16.25 -3.35 -3.72
C ASN A 162 -16.90 -4.69 -4.18
N PRO A 163 -18.06 -4.68 -4.85
CA PRO A 163 -18.73 -5.91 -5.29
C PRO A 163 -17.96 -6.72 -6.34
N ASN A 164 -16.99 -6.09 -7.03
CA ASN A 164 -16.09 -6.77 -7.97
C ASN A 164 -14.94 -7.47 -7.25
N PHE A 165 -14.71 -7.20 -5.96
CA PHE A 165 -13.71 -7.88 -5.16
C PHE A 165 -14.23 -9.22 -4.64
N ARG A 166 -13.81 -10.33 -5.28
CA ARG A 166 -14.33 -11.68 -5.01
C ARG A 166 -13.27 -12.69 -4.54
N PRO A 167 -12.64 -12.47 -3.37
CA PRO A 167 -11.55 -13.31 -2.87
C PRO A 167 -11.95 -14.77 -2.55
N PHE A 168 -13.25 -15.08 -2.54
CA PHE A 168 -13.78 -16.46 -2.40
C PHE A 168 -13.72 -17.27 -3.69
N GLN A 169 -13.78 -16.59 -4.83
CA GLN A 169 -13.95 -17.19 -6.15
C GLN A 169 -12.68 -17.07 -6.99
N ASP A 170 -11.86 -16.05 -6.73
CA ASP A 170 -10.66 -15.76 -7.50
C ASP A 170 -9.40 -15.73 -6.61
N ALA A 171 -8.38 -16.47 -7.04
CA ALA A 171 -7.10 -16.55 -6.35
C ALA A 171 -6.31 -15.24 -6.39
N GLN A 172 -6.47 -14.41 -7.43
CA GLN A 172 -5.76 -13.13 -7.54
C GLN A 172 -6.30 -12.11 -6.52
N THR A 173 -7.63 -11.94 -6.45
CA THR A 173 -8.25 -11.13 -5.38
C THR A 173 -7.96 -11.67 -3.98
N LYS A 174 -7.86 -13.00 -3.80
CA LYS A 174 -7.42 -13.58 -2.53
C LYS A 174 -6.00 -13.18 -2.14
N GLN A 175 -5.08 -13.06 -3.10
CA GLN A 175 -3.73 -12.54 -2.84
C GLN A 175 -3.76 -11.07 -2.46
N VAL A 176 -4.58 -10.25 -3.13
CA VAL A 176 -4.79 -8.84 -2.74
C VAL A 176 -5.31 -8.75 -1.30
N LEU A 177 -6.24 -9.62 -0.88
CA LEU A 177 -6.71 -9.67 0.51
C LEU A 177 -5.59 -10.00 1.50
N THR A 178 -4.60 -10.79 1.09
CA THR A 178 -3.42 -11.09 1.93
C THR A 178 -2.51 -9.88 2.06
N GLU A 179 -2.33 -9.09 0.99
CA GLU A 179 -1.59 -7.83 1.05
C GLU A 179 -2.33 -6.78 1.90
N ILE A 180 -3.65 -6.68 1.79
CA ILE A 180 -4.51 -5.84 2.65
C ILE A 180 -4.31 -6.22 4.12
N ALA A 181 -4.39 -7.51 4.45
CA ALA A 181 -4.16 -7.99 5.81
C ALA A 181 -2.77 -7.58 6.33
N GLY A 182 -1.75 -7.66 5.48
CA GLY A 182 -0.40 -7.22 5.80
C GLY A 182 -0.27 -5.72 6.02
N LEU A 183 -0.99 -4.91 5.25
CA LEU A 183 -1.01 -3.45 5.40
C LEU A 183 -1.70 -3.05 6.70
N GLU A 184 -2.87 -3.61 7.01
CA GLU A 184 -3.58 -3.35 8.27
C GLU A 184 -2.72 -3.70 9.49
N GLN A 185 -2.01 -4.83 9.43
CA GLN A 185 -1.06 -5.23 10.47
C GLN A 185 0.12 -4.25 10.59
N ALA A 186 0.66 -3.77 9.46
CA ALA A 186 1.73 -2.76 9.48
C ALA A 186 1.23 -1.42 10.07
N ILE A 187 0.02 -0.98 9.74
CA ILE A 187 -0.58 0.23 10.32
C ILE A 187 -0.70 0.05 11.83
N TYR A 188 -1.23 -1.09 12.28
CA TYR A 188 -1.33 -1.40 13.71
C TYR A 188 0.02 -1.38 14.42
N THR A 189 1.07 -2.02 13.88
CA THR A 189 2.38 -2.04 14.55
C THR A 189 3.00 -0.65 14.68
N LYS A 190 2.74 0.25 13.73
CA LYS A 190 3.26 1.63 13.73
C LYS A 190 2.46 2.61 14.57
N THR A 191 1.15 2.41 14.68
CA THR A 191 0.24 3.41 15.27
C THR A 191 -0.43 2.96 16.57
N GLY A 192 -0.43 1.66 16.85
CA GLY A 192 -0.89 1.08 18.11
C GLY A 192 -2.31 1.51 18.49
N GLU A 193 -2.43 2.14 19.67
CA GLU A 193 -3.70 2.54 20.26
C GLU A 193 -4.51 3.50 19.38
N VAL A 194 -3.83 4.38 18.63
CA VAL A 194 -4.50 5.34 17.73
C VAL A 194 -5.34 4.61 16.68
N PHE A 195 -4.81 3.51 16.15
CA PHE A 195 -5.53 2.70 15.18
C PHE A 195 -6.66 1.90 15.81
N ILE A 196 -6.46 1.33 17.01
CA ILE A 196 -7.55 0.67 17.76
C ILE A 196 -8.73 1.61 17.97
N GLN A 197 -8.46 2.85 18.41
CA GLN A 197 -9.51 3.85 18.62
C GLN A 197 -10.23 4.20 17.31
N SER A 198 -9.50 4.34 16.21
CA SER A 198 -10.10 4.57 14.89
C SER A 198 -11.04 3.42 14.48
N LEU A 199 -10.62 2.17 14.68
CA LEU A 199 -11.46 0.99 14.40
C LEU A 199 -12.73 0.98 15.26
N GLN A 200 -12.62 1.28 16.55
CA GLN A 200 -13.74 1.32 17.49
C GLN A 200 -14.74 2.44 17.19
N ASN A 201 -14.25 3.60 16.78
CA ASN A 201 -15.09 4.78 16.55
C ASN A 201 -15.73 4.79 15.15
N HIS A 202 -15.09 4.17 14.16
CA HIS A 202 -15.54 4.27 12.76
C HIS A 202 -15.88 2.90 12.16
N LEU A 203 -14.96 1.94 12.20
CA LEU A 203 -15.14 0.68 11.48
C LEU A 203 -16.19 -0.21 12.14
N PHE A 204 -16.02 -0.56 13.41
CA PHE A 204 -16.90 -1.53 14.10
C PHE A 204 -18.36 -1.10 14.14
N PRO A 205 -18.70 0.19 14.40
CA PRO A 205 -20.08 0.66 14.32
C PRO A 205 -20.65 0.52 12.89
N SER A 206 -19.85 0.81 11.87
CA SER A 206 -20.28 0.67 10.46
C SER A 206 -20.47 -0.79 10.03
N LEU A 207 -19.74 -1.71 10.67
CA LEU A 207 -19.83 -3.14 10.37
C LEU A 207 -20.86 -3.86 11.25
N GLY A 208 -21.20 -3.35 12.44
CA GLY A 208 -22.02 -4.06 13.42
C GLY A 208 -21.36 -5.35 13.91
N VAL A 209 -20.03 -5.36 14.02
CA VAL A 209 -19.22 -6.53 14.40
C VAL A 209 -18.66 -6.32 15.79
N ASP A 210 -18.50 -7.42 16.54
CA ASP A 210 -17.75 -7.41 17.79
C ASP A 210 -16.27 -7.09 17.52
N GLY A 211 -15.83 -5.93 18.00
CA GLY A 211 -14.47 -5.45 17.82
C GLY A 211 -13.43 -6.36 18.45
N ASP A 212 -13.80 -7.13 19.49
CA ASP A 212 -12.86 -7.97 20.24
C ASP A 212 -12.29 -9.10 19.38
N ASP A 213 -13.12 -9.76 18.58
CA ASP A 213 -12.69 -10.83 17.68
C ASP A 213 -11.78 -10.29 16.56
N PHE A 214 -12.11 -9.11 16.03
CA PHE A 214 -11.30 -8.45 15.01
C PHE A 214 -9.92 -8.10 15.56
N LEU A 215 -9.88 -7.40 16.71
CA LEU A 215 -8.65 -6.99 17.37
C LEU A 215 -7.83 -8.20 17.80
N ARG A 216 -8.46 -9.24 18.33
CA ARG A 216 -7.78 -10.51 18.65
C ARG A 216 -7.13 -11.09 17.40
N SER A 217 -7.85 -11.19 16.28
CA SER A 217 -7.29 -11.76 15.06
C SER A 217 -6.16 -10.90 14.49
N LEU A 218 -6.30 -9.57 14.48
CA LEU A 218 -5.29 -8.62 14.03
C LEU A 218 -3.98 -8.75 14.82
N THR A 219 -4.09 -8.83 16.15
CA THR A 219 -2.95 -8.80 17.08
C THR A 219 -2.28 -10.15 17.31
N THR A 220 -2.99 -11.27 17.12
CA THR A 220 -2.46 -12.62 17.37
C THR A 220 -1.96 -13.34 16.12
N SER A 221 -2.38 -12.90 14.93
CA SER A 221 -2.01 -13.51 13.66
C SER A 221 -0.57 -13.18 13.26
N THR A 222 0.40 -13.96 13.73
CA THR A 222 1.83 -13.79 13.37
C THR A 222 2.14 -13.99 11.89
N ASP A 223 1.24 -14.64 11.15
CA ASP A 223 1.30 -14.75 9.69
C ASP A 223 0.07 -14.04 9.10
N LYS A 224 0.34 -13.15 8.13
CA LYS A 224 -0.65 -12.39 7.35
C LYS A 224 -1.78 -13.27 6.78
N ARG A 225 -1.50 -14.54 6.49
CA ARG A 225 -2.49 -15.50 5.97
C ARG A 225 -3.60 -15.82 6.97
N HIS A 226 -3.29 -15.85 8.27
CA HIS A 226 -4.30 -16.12 9.31
C HIS A 226 -5.28 -14.95 9.43
N PHE A 227 -4.76 -13.72 9.50
CA PHE A 227 -5.60 -12.53 9.53
C PHE A 227 -6.38 -12.37 8.22
N SER A 228 -5.75 -12.63 7.07
CA SER A 228 -6.43 -12.66 5.77
C SER A 228 -7.58 -13.68 5.73
N SER A 229 -7.41 -14.85 6.37
CA SER A 229 -8.47 -15.86 6.46
C SER A 229 -9.63 -15.41 7.35
N TYR A 230 -9.33 -14.69 8.43
CA TYR A 230 -10.37 -14.05 9.25
C TYR A 230 -11.13 -12.99 8.44
N LEU A 231 -10.44 -12.09 7.74
CA LEU A 231 -11.07 -11.09 6.87
C LEU A 231 -11.91 -11.74 5.76
N LEU A 232 -11.43 -12.85 5.19
CA LEU A 232 -12.19 -13.63 4.21
C LEU A 232 -13.51 -14.12 4.83
N ASN A 233 -13.48 -14.74 6.01
CA ASN A 233 -14.71 -15.20 6.67
C ASN A 233 -15.65 -14.04 7.02
N LEU A 234 -15.09 -12.90 7.46
CA LEU A 234 -15.84 -11.68 7.75
C LEU A 234 -16.55 -11.13 6.50
N LEU A 235 -15.91 -11.17 5.33
CA LEU A 235 -16.54 -10.76 4.08
C LEU A 235 -17.63 -11.75 3.64
N LYS A 236 -17.50 -13.04 4.00
CA LYS A 236 -18.45 -14.09 3.60
C LYS A 236 -19.75 -14.01 4.36
N SER A 237 -19.67 -13.69 5.66
CA SER A 237 -20.87 -13.58 6.51
C SER A 237 -21.74 -12.37 6.16
N ARG A 238 -21.29 -11.50 5.24
CA ARG A 238 -21.95 -10.26 4.84
C ARG A 238 -22.52 -10.28 3.41
N GLN A 239 -22.31 -11.37 2.66
CA GLN A 239 -22.95 -11.60 1.36
C GLN A 239 -24.21 -12.44 1.56
#